data_AF-A0A935YZX3-F1
#
_entry.id   AF-A0A935YZX3-F1
#
_cell.length_a   1.000
_cell.length_b   1.000
_cell.length_c   1.000
_cell.angle_alpha   90.00
_cell.angle_beta   90.00
_cell.angle_gamma   90.00
#
_symmetry.space_group_name_H-M   'P 1'
#
loop_
_entity.id
_entity.type
_entity.pdbx_description
1 polymer ?
#
loop_
_entity_poly.entity_id
_entity_poly.type
_entity_poly.pdbx_seq_one_letter_code
_entity_poly.pdbx_strand_id
1 'polypeptide(L)'
;MPRTRFSSLSSSLALAWTMAAAVVLPTAGCKEKASAAEPAPPTGPKTVKFDPKALARLGVKVDVAGAKTAENDIEVAGSLEYNLERYAEVGVILDGRVSSIHVKVGDAVKRGQLLATVVVPSIAAAQADFVSAEAAARIAKENSAREEALLQRELTTAREAEVARGEAIKTQAELAAATAKLQAFGVARPSGTGTISGAGTLTLASPIEGVVVRREAVLGKFLQPQETAFVIADPHSLRASLNVYEQDLGYFKIGSETTITFDALPGKVVKGTVLVVEPQVGKSSRTARALIEVPNHDGALRPGLFVRASIPLPQEAGEHLLVPASAVQPLADDDVVFVERSEGVFEVRRVEVARRTPQVVTLRAGVSKGERIVVAGGFVLRGEVTKQ
;
A
#
# COMPACT_ATOMS: atom_id res chain seq x y z
N MET A 1 8.64 -39.80 11.92
CA MET A 1 8.21 -39.28 10.61
C MET A 1 9.43 -38.72 9.89
N PRO A 2 9.89 -39.32 8.77
CA PRO A 2 11.24 -39.07 8.27
C PRO A 2 11.31 -38.04 7.14
N ARG A 3 12.30 -37.14 7.29
CA ARG A 3 13.35 -36.72 6.34
C ARG A 3 13.03 -36.59 4.83
N THR A 4 13.08 -35.33 4.42
CA THR A 4 13.71 -34.77 3.20
C THR A 4 14.73 -35.67 2.48
N ARG A 5 14.56 -35.79 1.15
CA ARG A 5 15.60 -35.71 0.09
C ARG A 5 14.94 -35.97 -1.27
N PHE A 6 15.01 -35.02 -2.19
CA PHE A 6 14.91 -35.32 -3.62
C PHE A 6 16.13 -34.71 -4.32
N SER A 7 16.98 -35.61 -4.78
CA SER A 7 18.18 -35.39 -5.57
C SER A 7 17.85 -35.54 -7.05
N SER A 8 18.50 -34.69 -7.85
CA SER A 8 19.11 -34.96 -9.16
C SER A 8 18.43 -35.94 -10.12
N LEU A 9 18.20 -35.51 -11.37
CA LEU A 9 18.64 -36.25 -12.56
C LEU A 9 18.45 -35.38 -13.81
N SER A 10 19.53 -34.73 -14.22
CA SER A 10 19.70 -34.21 -15.58
C SER A 10 20.29 -35.33 -16.43
N SER A 11 19.59 -35.66 -17.51
CA SER A 11 20.02 -36.48 -18.65
C SER A 11 19.50 -35.77 -19.90
N SER A 12 20.00 -35.90 -21.12
CA SER A 12 21.23 -36.38 -21.77
C SER A 12 20.98 -36.15 -23.28
N LEU A 13 22.03 -36.27 -24.12
CA LEU A 13 22.05 -36.32 -25.60
C LEU A 13 22.00 -34.96 -26.34
N ALA A 14 22.98 -34.49 -27.13
CA ALA A 14 24.06 -35.04 -27.99
C ALA A 14 23.73 -35.07 -29.50
N LEU A 15 24.70 -34.51 -30.27
CA LEU A 15 25.03 -34.64 -31.71
C LEU A 15 24.05 -34.03 -32.75
N ALA A 16 24.44 -33.01 -33.53
CA ALA A 16 25.43 -32.94 -34.62
C ALA A 16 24.87 -33.40 -35.99
N TRP A 17 24.93 -32.52 -37.01
CA TRP A 17 25.45 -32.84 -38.35
C TRP A 17 25.46 -31.62 -39.30
N THR A 18 26.65 -31.38 -39.84
CA THR A 18 26.99 -30.57 -41.02
C THR A 18 26.81 -31.38 -42.30
N MET A 19 26.42 -30.76 -43.43
CA MET A 19 26.98 -31.08 -44.75
C MET A 19 26.50 -30.10 -45.82
N ALA A 20 27.46 -29.63 -46.61
CA ALA A 20 27.29 -28.83 -47.82
C ALA A 20 27.21 -29.72 -49.06
N ALA A 21 26.52 -29.26 -50.11
CA ALA A 21 26.76 -29.71 -51.48
C ALA A 21 26.32 -28.63 -52.49
N ALA A 22 27.29 -28.15 -53.27
CA ALA A 22 27.10 -27.45 -54.54
C ALA A 22 27.06 -28.47 -55.68
N VAL A 23 26.49 -28.12 -56.85
CA VAL A 23 26.96 -28.44 -58.23
C VAL A 23 25.86 -28.24 -59.32
N VAL A 24 26.14 -27.28 -60.23
CA VAL A 24 26.03 -27.28 -61.74
C VAL A 24 24.70 -27.05 -62.51
N LEU A 25 24.78 -26.06 -63.43
CA LEU A 25 23.93 -25.57 -64.55
C LEU A 25 23.95 -26.49 -65.83
N PRO A 26 23.39 -26.16 -67.03
CA PRO A 26 22.25 -25.32 -67.51
C PRO A 26 21.30 -26.12 -68.49
N THR A 27 20.13 -25.65 -68.94
CA THR A 27 19.88 -24.85 -70.18
C THR A 27 18.38 -24.84 -70.54
N ALA A 28 17.99 -23.76 -71.24
CA ALA A 28 16.85 -23.60 -72.18
C ALA A 28 15.47 -23.22 -71.63
N GLY A 29 14.95 -22.07 -72.11
CA GLY A 29 13.51 -21.93 -72.39
C GLY A 29 12.85 -20.59 -72.09
N CYS A 30 13.11 -19.58 -72.93
CA CYS A 30 12.23 -18.49 -73.38
C CYS A 30 10.91 -18.11 -72.64
N LYS A 31 10.73 -16.79 -72.55
CA LYS A 31 9.47 -16.01 -72.57
C LYS A 31 8.64 -15.96 -71.30
N GLU A 32 9.06 -15.02 -70.45
CA GLU A 32 8.26 -13.92 -69.90
C GLU A 32 6.75 -13.96 -70.21
N LYS A 33 6.01 -14.51 -69.26
CA LYS A 33 4.58 -14.26 -69.08
C LYS A 33 4.42 -13.46 -67.78
N ALA A 34 4.31 -12.15 -67.94
CA ALA A 34 3.64 -11.30 -66.99
C ALA A 34 2.20 -11.80 -66.86
N SER A 35 1.88 -12.43 -65.73
CA SER A 35 0.52 -12.80 -65.36
C SER A 35 -0.01 -11.77 -64.38
N ALA A 36 -0.76 -10.84 -64.94
CA ALA A 36 -1.90 -10.13 -64.37
C ALA A 36 -1.77 -9.65 -62.92
N ALA A 37 -1.45 -8.36 -62.79
CA ALA A 37 -1.95 -7.55 -61.70
C ALA A 37 -3.48 -7.54 -61.76
N GLU A 38 -4.10 -8.09 -60.73
CA GLU A 38 -5.51 -7.85 -60.43
C GLU A 38 -5.66 -6.39 -59.98
N PRO A 39 -6.60 -5.62 -60.55
CA PRO A 39 -6.69 -4.19 -60.29
C PRO A 39 -7.03 -3.94 -58.83
N ALA A 40 -6.22 -3.08 -58.20
CA ALA A 40 -6.55 -2.50 -56.90
C ALA A 40 -7.96 -1.87 -56.96
N PRO A 41 -8.84 -2.13 -55.98
CA PRO A 41 -10.12 -1.43 -55.89
C PRO A 41 -9.86 0.07 -55.74
N PRO A 42 -10.70 0.94 -56.33
CA PRO A 42 -10.47 2.37 -56.34
C PRO A 42 -10.48 2.90 -54.90
N THR A 43 -9.30 3.24 -54.38
CA THR A 43 -9.14 4.13 -53.22
C THR A 43 -9.44 5.57 -53.65
N GLY A 44 -10.71 5.82 -53.97
CA GLY A 44 -11.29 7.15 -53.92
C GLY A 44 -12.05 7.31 -52.60
N PRO A 45 -12.05 8.50 -51.98
CA PRO A 45 -12.84 8.74 -50.77
C PRO A 45 -14.30 8.40 -51.04
N LYS A 46 -14.87 7.43 -50.31
CA LYS A 46 -16.31 7.18 -50.29
C LYS A 46 -16.97 8.44 -49.76
N THR A 47 -17.48 9.25 -50.69
CA THR A 47 -18.04 10.57 -50.43
C THR A 47 -19.55 10.46 -50.50
N VAL A 48 -20.23 10.77 -49.41
CA VAL A 48 -21.69 10.73 -49.34
C VAL A 48 -22.22 12.15 -49.36
N LYS A 49 -23.08 12.43 -50.35
CA LYS A 49 -23.75 13.72 -50.48
C LYS A 49 -25.16 13.62 -49.91
N PHE A 50 -25.50 14.56 -49.04
CA PHE A 50 -26.82 14.71 -48.46
C PHE A 50 -27.33 16.14 -48.64
N ASP A 51 -28.64 16.28 -48.77
CA ASP A 51 -29.29 17.59 -48.79
C ASP A 51 -29.23 18.24 -47.39
N PRO A 52 -28.74 19.50 -47.26
CA PRO A 52 -28.59 20.17 -45.96
C PRO A 52 -29.89 20.24 -45.15
N LYS A 53 -31.06 20.29 -45.78
CA LYS A 53 -32.35 20.28 -45.08
C LYS A 53 -32.72 18.91 -44.48
N ALA A 54 -32.21 17.82 -45.05
CA ALA A 54 -32.41 16.47 -44.53
C ALA A 54 -31.51 16.19 -43.33
N LEU A 55 -30.27 16.68 -43.35
CA LEU A 55 -29.30 16.51 -42.25
C LEU A 55 -29.75 17.15 -40.94
N ALA A 56 -30.35 18.35 -41.01
CA ALA A 56 -30.92 19.03 -39.84
C ALA A 56 -32.11 18.28 -39.24
N ARG A 57 -32.93 17.61 -40.06
CA ARG A 57 -34.06 16.77 -39.61
C ARG A 57 -33.61 15.45 -39.00
N LEU A 58 -32.44 14.96 -39.39
CA LEU A 58 -31.84 13.70 -38.92
C LEU A 58 -30.94 13.88 -37.69
N GLY A 59 -30.85 15.10 -37.14
CA GLY A 59 -30.10 15.39 -35.92
C GLY A 59 -28.58 15.27 -36.08
N VAL A 60 -28.06 15.41 -37.30
CA VAL A 60 -26.62 15.36 -37.56
C VAL A 60 -25.98 16.64 -37.04
N LYS A 61 -25.07 16.52 -36.06
CA LYS A 61 -24.28 17.65 -35.54
C LYS A 61 -22.83 17.50 -35.94
N VAL A 62 -22.22 18.59 -36.37
CA VAL A 62 -20.81 18.66 -36.76
C VAL A 62 -20.08 19.54 -35.76
N ASP A 63 -18.89 19.12 -35.34
CA ASP A 63 -18.02 19.86 -34.42
C ASP A 63 -16.58 19.82 -34.91
N VAL A 64 -15.73 20.70 -34.38
CA VAL A 64 -14.33 20.81 -34.77
C VAL A 64 -13.48 19.79 -34.02
N ALA A 65 -12.73 18.98 -34.74
CA ALA A 65 -11.86 17.96 -34.18
C ALA A 65 -10.69 18.59 -33.40
N GLY A 66 -10.50 18.15 -32.15
CA GLY A 66 -9.43 18.64 -31.26
C GLY A 66 -9.81 19.80 -30.32
N ALA A 67 -11.09 20.19 -30.24
CA ALA A 67 -11.53 21.25 -29.34
C ALA A 67 -11.57 20.85 -27.85
N LYS A 68 -11.48 19.55 -27.53
CA LYS A 68 -11.54 19.04 -26.16
C LYS A 68 -10.18 18.53 -25.70
N THR A 69 -9.54 19.26 -24.79
CA THR A 69 -8.55 18.67 -23.88
C THR A 69 -9.34 17.91 -22.83
N ALA A 70 -9.49 16.60 -23.02
CA ALA A 70 -10.03 15.74 -21.98
C ALA A 70 -8.88 15.42 -21.03
N GLU A 71 -9.07 15.74 -19.76
CA GLU A 71 -8.25 15.22 -18.67
C GLU A 71 -8.47 13.70 -18.65
N ASN A 72 -7.51 12.97 -19.23
CA ASN A 72 -7.51 11.53 -19.23
C ASN A 72 -6.99 11.09 -17.87
N ASP A 73 -7.89 11.03 -16.89
CA ASP A 73 -7.52 10.65 -15.54
C ASP A 73 -7.94 9.21 -15.23
N ILE A 74 -7.14 8.53 -14.42
CA ILE A 74 -7.56 7.27 -13.79
C ILE A 74 -8.08 7.60 -12.41
N GLU A 75 -9.36 7.34 -12.19
CA GLU A 75 -9.99 7.43 -10.87
C GLU A 75 -9.89 6.10 -10.13
N VAL A 76 -9.35 6.14 -8.91
CA VAL A 76 -9.25 4.99 -8.03
C VAL A 76 -9.86 5.32 -6.68
N ALA A 77 -10.73 4.44 -6.20
CA ALA A 77 -11.33 4.55 -4.88
C ALA A 77 -10.44 3.93 -3.79
N GLY A 78 -10.55 4.48 -2.59
CA GLY A 78 -9.86 3.98 -1.42
C GLY A 78 -10.42 4.55 -0.13
N SER A 79 -9.65 4.39 0.94
CA SER A 79 -9.98 4.89 2.27
C SER A 79 -8.80 5.58 2.92
N LEU A 80 -9.09 6.57 3.76
CA LEU A 80 -8.08 7.26 4.55
C LEU A 80 -7.74 6.44 5.81
N GLU A 81 -6.47 6.22 6.07
CA GLU A 81 -5.95 5.45 7.19
C GLU A 81 -4.93 6.27 7.99
N TYR A 82 -4.67 5.85 9.23
CA TYR A 82 -3.56 6.43 9.99
C TYR A 82 -2.22 6.07 9.36
N ASN A 83 -1.25 6.98 9.47
CA ASN A 83 0.12 6.65 9.13
C ASN A 83 0.69 5.65 10.16
N LEU A 84 0.92 4.41 9.73
CA LEU A 84 1.45 3.33 10.59
C LEU A 84 2.84 3.65 11.19
N GLU A 85 3.63 4.54 10.58
CA GLU A 85 4.92 4.97 11.13
C GLU A 85 4.76 5.96 12.31
N ARG A 86 3.58 6.58 12.43
CA ARG A 86 3.21 7.52 13.50
C ARG A 86 1.98 7.04 14.26
N TYR A 87 1.87 5.72 14.41
CA TYR A 87 0.79 5.03 15.10
C TYR A 87 1.40 4.09 16.13
N ALA A 88 0.85 4.11 17.36
CA ALA A 88 1.31 3.25 18.43
C ALA A 88 0.15 2.72 19.25
N GLU A 89 0.19 1.42 19.50
CA GLU A 89 -0.70 0.76 20.45
C GLU A 89 0.05 0.54 21.76
N VAL A 90 -0.52 1.03 22.85
CA VAL A 90 0.03 0.90 24.19
C VAL A 90 -0.82 -0.09 24.95
N GLY A 91 -0.23 -1.22 25.29
CA GLY A 91 -0.84 -2.28 26.10
C GLY A 91 -0.03 -2.58 27.35
N VAL A 92 -0.42 -3.65 28.04
CA VAL A 92 0.34 -4.19 29.19
C VAL A 92 1.08 -5.46 28.77
N ILE A 93 2.25 -5.69 29.37
CA ILE A 93 3.03 -6.93 29.18
C ILE A 93 2.60 -8.00 30.20
N LEU A 94 2.01 -7.57 31.32
CA LEU A 94 1.61 -8.41 32.45
C LEU A 94 0.18 -8.10 32.85
N ASP A 95 -0.51 -9.12 33.36
CA ASP A 95 -1.87 -8.97 33.88
C ASP A 95 -1.91 -8.00 35.06
N GLY A 96 -2.75 -6.98 34.96
CA GLY A 96 -2.86 -5.97 36.02
C GLY A 96 -4.14 -5.17 35.98
N ARG A 97 -4.49 -4.58 37.13
CA ARG A 97 -5.69 -3.77 37.30
C ARG A 97 -5.38 -2.30 37.07
N VAL A 98 -6.14 -1.63 36.20
CA VAL A 98 -6.01 -0.19 35.99
C VAL A 98 -6.37 0.55 37.27
N SER A 99 -5.40 1.26 37.84
CA SER A 99 -5.55 2.02 39.09
C SER A 99 -5.87 3.49 38.86
N SER A 100 -5.33 4.08 37.80
CA SER A 100 -5.60 5.48 37.45
C SER A 100 -5.42 5.69 35.95
N ILE A 101 -6.16 6.67 35.41
CA ILE A 101 -6.10 7.10 34.01
C ILE A 101 -5.95 8.62 34.01
N HIS A 102 -4.96 9.12 33.29
CA HIS A 102 -4.58 10.54 33.27
C HIS A 102 -4.94 11.25 31.96
N VAL A 103 -5.40 10.50 30.94
CA VAL A 103 -5.69 11.02 29.60
C VAL A 103 -7.06 10.56 29.10
N LYS A 104 -7.66 11.36 28.22
CA LYS A 104 -8.93 11.08 27.53
C LYS A 104 -8.72 10.95 26.04
N VAL A 105 -9.70 10.39 25.34
CA VAL A 105 -9.71 10.36 23.87
C VAL A 105 -9.81 11.80 23.37
N GLY A 106 -8.94 12.16 22.43
CA GLY A 106 -8.79 13.52 21.91
C GLY A 106 -7.71 14.36 22.58
N ASP A 107 -7.14 13.92 23.70
CA ASP A 107 -6.03 14.64 24.35
C ASP A 107 -4.73 14.49 23.55
N ALA A 108 -4.00 15.60 23.40
CA ALA A 108 -2.66 15.59 22.85
C ALA A 108 -1.66 15.09 23.92
N VAL A 109 -0.77 14.19 23.50
CA VAL A 109 0.23 13.57 24.37
C VAL A 109 1.63 13.69 23.78
N LYS A 110 2.62 13.90 24.65
CA LYS A 110 4.04 13.88 24.29
C LYS A 110 4.62 12.49 24.49
N ARG A 111 5.73 12.20 23.78
CA ARG A 111 6.52 11.00 24.04
C ARG A 111 6.98 10.96 25.51
N GLY A 112 6.73 9.84 26.18
CA GLY A 112 7.02 9.61 27.59
C GLY A 112 5.95 10.12 28.57
N GLN A 113 4.88 10.76 28.09
CA GLN A 113 3.80 11.24 28.96
C GLN A 113 3.02 10.08 29.58
N LEU A 114 2.72 10.19 30.87
CA LEU A 114 1.95 9.20 31.63
C LEU A 114 0.49 9.15 31.14
N LEU A 115 0.04 7.96 30.75
CA LEU A 115 -1.31 7.69 30.28
C LEU A 115 -2.16 7.06 31.39
N ALA A 116 -1.63 6.02 32.04
CA ALA A 116 -2.31 5.28 33.10
C ALA A 116 -1.31 4.59 34.04
N THR A 117 -1.79 4.24 35.23
CA THR A 117 -1.06 3.39 36.17
C THR A 117 -1.82 2.10 36.37
N VAL A 118 -1.12 0.97 36.25
CA VAL A 118 -1.67 -0.38 36.36
C VAL A 118 -1.01 -1.08 37.55
N VAL A 119 -1.80 -1.68 38.43
CA VAL A 119 -1.31 -2.50 39.54
C VAL A 119 -1.23 -3.95 39.07
N VAL A 120 -0.02 -4.46 38.99
CA VAL A 120 0.38 -5.79 38.53
C VAL A 120 0.84 -6.62 39.73
N PRO A 121 0.06 -7.61 40.19
CA PRO A 121 0.39 -8.42 41.36
C PRO A 121 1.71 -9.20 41.21
N SER A 122 2.06 -9.64 40.00
CA SER A 122 3.28 -10.41 39.75
C SER A 122 4.55 -9.59 39.94
N ILE A 123 4.51 -8.28 39.70
CA ILE A 123 5.62 -7.37 40.00
C ILE A 123 5.79 -7.21 41.51
N ALA A 124 4.69 -7.06 42.26
CA ALA A 124 4.75 -6.98 43.71
C ALA A 124 5.34 -8.26 44.34
N ALA A 125 4.94 -9.44 43.84
CA ALA A 125 5.50 -10.71 44.27
C ALA A 125 6.99 -10.81 43.95
N ALA A 126 7.42 -10.44 42.74
CA ALA A 126 8.84 -10.45 42.37
C ALA A 126 9.70 -9.47 43.18
N GLN A 127 9.15 -8.31 43.56
CA GLN A 127 9.81 -7.36 44.45
C GLN A 127 9.99 -7.95 45.85
N ALA A 128 8.97 -8.63 46.39
CA ALA A 128 9.06 -9.32 47.67
C ALA A 128 10.09 -10.45 47.63
N ASP A 129 10.09 -11.26 46.57
CA ASP A 129 11.08 -12.33 46.33
C ASP A 129 12.51 -11.76 46.36
N PHE A 130 12.76 -10.65 45.64
CA PHE A 130 14.07 -10.00 45.61
C PHE A 130 14.52 -9.49 46.99
N VAL A 131 13.64 -8.80 47.73
CA VAL A 131 13.98 -8.27 49.06
C VAL A 131 14.31 -9.42 50.03
N SER A 132 13.56 -10.53 49.95
CA SER A 132 13.83 -11.71 50.78
C SER A 132 15.16 -12.38 50.42
N ALA A 133 15.44 -12.56 49.13
CA ALA A 133 16.67 -13.16 48.64
C ALA A 133 17.90 -12.28 48.95
N GLU A 134 17.76 -10.95 48.89
CA GLU A 134 18.83 -10.02 49.24
C GLU A 134 19.16 -10.08 50.73
N ALA A 135 18.14 -10.13 51.60
CA ALA A 135 18.34 -10.28 53.03
C ALA A 135 19.03 -11.62 53.37
N ALA A 136 18.58 -12.72 52.77
CA ALA A 136 19.18 -14.04 52.96
C ALA A 136 20.63 -14.10 52.46
N ALA A 137 20.90 -13.60 51.25
CA ALA A 137 22.24 -13.56 50.68
C ALA A 137 23.19 -12.69 51.50
N ARG A 138 22.72 -11.56 52.04
CA ARG A 138 23.51 -10.71 52.93
C ARG A 138 23.93 -11.46 54.20
N ILE A 139 22.97 -12.10 54.87
CA ILE A 139 23.22 -12.87 56.11
C ILE A 139 24.17 -14.04 55.84
N ALA A 140 23.93 -14.82 54.78
CA ALA A 140 24.77 -15.97 54.44
C ALA A 140 26.19 -15.56 54.05
N LYS A 141 26.35 -14.44 53.33
CA LYS A 141 27.67 -13.88 52.97
C LYS A 141 28.44 -13.41 54.20
N GLU A 142 27.78 -12.70 55.13
CA GLU A 142 28.41 -12.28 56.39
C GLU A 142 28.80 -13.48 57.26
N ASN A 143 27.96 -14.52 57.28
CA ASN A 143 28.26 -15.77 58.00
C ASN A 143 29.46 -16.50 57.39
N SER A 144 29.48 -16.67 56.06
CA SER A 144 30.63 -17.26 55.35
C SER A 144 31.92 -16.49 55.61
N ALA A 145 31.89 -15.15 55.57
CA ALA A 145 33.07 -14.33 55.86
C ALA A 145 33.53 -14.46 57.31
N ARG A 146 32.60 -14.61 58.26
CA ARG A 146 32.89 -14.85 59.66
C ARG A 146 33.55 -16.20 59.88
N GLU A 147 32.98 -17.28 59.33
CA GLU A 147 33.54 -18.64 59.45
C GLU A 147 34.92 -18.75 58.79
N GLU A 148 35.12 -18.13 57.62
CA GLU A 148 36.45 -18.08 56.98
C GLU A 148 37.49 -17.38 57.87
N ALA A 149 37.12 -16.28 58.54
CA ALA A 149 38.01 -15.57 59.47
C ALA A 149 38.30 -16.37 60.75
N LEU A 150 37.32 -17.15 61.25
CA LEU A 150 37.51 -18.05 62.39
C LEU A 150 38.40 -19.24 62.03
N LEU A 151 38.30 -19.76 60.80
CA LEU A 151 39.12 -20.87 60.32
C LEU A 151 40.60 -20.50 60.25
N GLN A 152 40.91 -19.27 59.80
CA GLN A 152 42.27 -18.73 59.79
C GLN A 152 42.89 -18.62 61.20
N ARG A 153 42.04 -18.56 62.24
CA ARG A 153 42.45 -18.53 63.64
C ARG A 153 42.36 -19.90 64.31
N GLU A 154 42.05 -20.96 63.55
CA GLU A 154 41.85 -22.33 64.04
C GLU A 154 40.73 -22.46 65.08
N LEU A 155 39.73 -21.56 65.04
CA LEU A 155 38.60 -21.50 65.99
C LEU A 155 37.32 -22.19 65.49
N THR A 156 37.31 -22.68 64.25
CA THR A 156 36.19 -23.41 63.61
C THR A 156 36.75 -24.57 62.76
N THR A 157 35.90 -25.50 62.32
CA THR A 157 36.33 -26.61 61.47
C THR A 157 36.25 -26.28 59.98
N ALA A 158 37.10 -26.93 59.16
CA ALA A 158 37.04 -26.76 57.69
C ALA A 158 35.66 -27.13 57.11
N ARG A 159 34.96 -28.10 57.72
CA ARG A 159 33.61 -28.50 57.31
C ARG A 159 32.60 -27.37 57.53
N GLU A 160 32.65 -26.69 58.67
CA GLU A 160 31.73 -25.59 59.00
C GLU A 160 31.92 -24.40 58.04
N ALA A 161 33.17 -24.05 57.74
CA ALA A 161 33.50 -23.02 56.76
C ALA A 161 33.00 -23.38 55.34
N GLU A 162 33.19 -24.62 54.89
CA GLU A 162 32.70 -25.09 53.57
C GLU A 162 31.16 -25.09 53.50
N VAL A 163 30.48 -25.46 54.58
CA VAL A 163 29.00 -25.39 54.65
C VAL A 163 28.52 -23.94 54.56
N ALA A 164 29.13 -23.02 55.32
CA ALA A 164 28.78 -21.60 55.27
C ALA A 164 29.06 -20.98 53.89
N ARG A 165 30.16 -21.37 53.25
CA ARG A 165 30.50 -20.96 51.87
C ARG A 165 29.49 -21.50 50.86
N GLY A 166 29.10 -22.76 50.98
CA GLY A 166 28.08 -23.37 50.14
C GLY A 166 26.72 -22.66 50.26
N GLU A 167 26.33 -22.30 51.48
CA GLU A 167 25.10 -21.53 51.73
C GLU A 167 25.17 -20.12 51.14
N ALA A 168 26.31 -19.43 51.26
CA ALA A 168 26.52 -18.13 50.62
C ALA A 168 26.44 -18.20 49.10
N ILE A 169 27.05 -19.21 48.46
CA ILE A 169 26.96 -19.40 47.00
C ILE A 169 25.52 -19.66 46.58
N LYS A 170 24.80 -20.52 47.32
CA LYS A 170 23.40 -20.86 47.05
C LYS A 170 22.50 -19.62 47.10
N THR A 171 22.55 -18.88 48.21
CA THR A 171 21.71 -17.68 48.40
C THR A 171 22.10 -16.55 47.46
N GLN A 172 23.38 -16.43 47.09
CA GLN A 172 23.82 -15.51 46.06
C GLN A 172 23.25 -15.86 44.67
N ALA A 173 23.14 -17.15 44.35
CA ALA A 173 22.49 -17.61 43.11
C ALA A 173 20.97 -17.33 43.12
N GLU A 174 20.30 -17.49 44.27
CA GLU A 174 18.89 -17.15 44.45
C GLU A 174 18.65 -15.64 44.27
N LEU A 175 19.52 -14.78 44.83
CA LEU A 175 19.48 -13.34 44.61
C LEU A 175 19.67 -12.99 43.12
N ALA A 176 20.61 -13.66 42.43
CA ALA A 176 20.82 -13.45 41.01
C ALA A 176 19.57 -13.84 40.19
N ALA A 177 18.92 -14.96 40.53
CA ALA A 177 17.67 -15.39 39.89
C ALA A 177 16.52 -14.40 40.13
N ALA A 178 16.34 -13.92 41.36
CA ALA A 178 15.35 -12.89 41.67
C ALA A 178 15.63 -11.56 40.96
N THR A 179 16.90 -11.19 40.81
CA THR A 179 17.33 -10.01 40.04
C THR A 179 16.98 -10.15 38.56
N ALA A 180 17.28 -11.30 37.96
CA ALA A 180 16.97 -11.59 36.56
C ALA A 180 15.45 -11.55 36.30
N LYS A 181 14.64 -12.06 37.24
CA LYS A 181 13.17 -11.99 37.18
C LYS A 181 12.66 -10.55 37.16
N LEU A 182 13.20 -9.65 37.99
CA LEU A 182 12.84 -8.22 37.96
C LEU A 182 13.26 -7.52 36.67
N GLN A 183 14.46 -7.83 36.16
CA GLN A 183 14.96 -7.30 34.89
C GLN A 183 14.09 -7.75 33.70
N ALA A 184 13.62 -9.00 33.70
CA ALA A 184 12.72 -9.52 32.68
C ALA A 184 11.38 -8.74 32.64
N PHE A 185 10.92 -8.20 33.77
CA PHE A 185 9.74 -7.34 33.84
C PHE A 185 10.04 -5.86 33.52
N GLY A 186 11.30 -5.49 33.29
CA GLY A 186 11.70 -4.11 33.02
C GLY A 186 11.53 -3.16 34.22
N VAL A 187 11.42 -3.71 35.44
CA VAL A 187 11.20 -2.92 36.66
C VAL A 187 12.54 -2.63 37.34
N ALA A 188 12.73 -1.38 37.77
CA ALA A 188 13.91 -1.00 38.54
C ALA A 188 14.00 -1.77 39.86
N ARG A 189 15.23 -2.11 40.28
CA ARG A 189 15.48 -2.73 41.58
C ARG A 189 14.98 -1.79 42.70
N PRO A 190 14.19 -2.29 43.66
CA PRO A 190 13.79 -1.47 44.80
C PRO A 190 15.05 -1.00 45.52
N SER A 191 15.20 0.31 45.67
CA SER A 191 16.38 0.93 46.28
C SER A 191 16.05 1.29 47.73
N GLY A 192 16.72 0.66 48.69
CA GLY A 192 16.59 0.93 50.11
C GLY A 192 16.24 -0.29 50.95
N THR A 193 16.65 -0.27 52.22
CA THR A 193 16.35 -1.31 53.21
C THR A 193 14.85 -1.32 53.54
N GLY A 194 14.10 -2.19 52.87
CA GLY A 194 12.78 -2.65 53.34
C GLY A 194 11.56 -1.83 52.96
N THR A 195 11.68 -0.78 52.13
CA THR A 195 10.49 -0.01 51.69
C THR A 195 10.21 -0.24 50.21
N ILE A 196 9.18 -1.03 49.92
CA ILE A 196 8.68 -1.26 48.55
C ILE A 196 7.88 -0.01 48.12
N SER A 197 8.57 1.00 47.60
CA SER A 197 7.90 2.20 47.04
C SER A 197 7.30 1.85 45.67
N GLY A 198 5.97 1.95 45.53
CA GLY A 198 5.26 1.62 44.28
C GLY A 198 5.05 0.12 44.04
N ALA A 199 4.73 -0.64 45.11
CA ALA A 199 4.55 -2.08 45.09
C ALA A 199 3.65 -2.53 43.93
N GLY A 200 4.26 -3.20 42.94
CA GLY A 200 3.54 -3.75 41.80
C GLY A 200 2.92 -2.74 40.83
N THR A 201 3.28 -1.46 40.82
CA THR A 201 2.70 -0.52 39.83
C THR A 201 3.54 -0.44 38.56
N LEU A 202 2.91 -0.61 37.41
CA LEU A 202 3.43 -0.34 36.08
C LEU A 202 2.83 0.96 35.55
N THR A 203 3.67 1.88 35.10
CA THR A 203 3.23 3.12 34.43
C THR A 203 3.17 2.88 32.93
N LEU A 204 2.01 3.15 32.33
CA LEU A 204 1.85 3.17 30.88
C LEU A 204 2.14 4.58 30.39
N ALA A 205 3.15 4.72 29.54
CA ALA A 205 3.56 5.98 28.94
C ALA A 205 3.43 5.94 27.42
N SER A 206 3.23 7.11 26.80
CA SER A 206 3.15 7.20 25.33
C SER A 206 4.53 6.96 24.68
N PRO A 207 4.68 6.01 23.75
CA PRO A 207 5.95 5.78 23.06
C PRO A 207 6.25 6.82 21.98
N ILE A 208 5.21 7.51 21.49
CA ILE A 208 5.27 8.56 20.47
C ILE A 208 4.55 9.83 20.96
N GLU A 209 4.79 10.95 20.29
CA GLU A 209 3.92 12.12 20.40
C GLU A 209 2.72 11.98 19.44
N GLY A 210 1.57 12.53 19.80
CA GLY A 210 0.36 12.44 19.00
C GLY A 210 -0.90 12.74 19.80
N VAL A 211 -2.03 12.20 19.34
CA VAL A 211 -3.33 12.32 20.00
C VAL A 211 -3.85 10.95 20.38
N VAL A 212 -4.50 10.84 21.55
CA VAL A 212 -5.17 9.59 21.95
C VAL A 212 -6.42 9.39 21.09
N VAL A 213 -6.36 8.50 20.11
CA VAL A 213 -7.44 8.26 19.16
C VAL A 213 -8.42 7.18 19.62
N ARG A 214 -7.94 6.24 20.45
CA ARG A 214 -8.78 5.20 21.06
C ARG A 214 -8.29 4.90 22.47
N ARG A 215 -9.24 4.63 23.37
CA ARG A 215 -8.97 4.21 24.74
C ARG A 215 -9.90 3.06 25.09
N GLU A 216 -9.31 1.92 25.38
CA GLU A 216 -10.02 0.71 25.81
C GLU A 216 -9.76 0.42 27.30
N ALA A 217 -8.74 1.04 27.89
CA ALA A 217 -8.49 1.00 29.33
C ALA A 217 -9.63 1.65 30.11
N VAL A 218 -10.17 0.92 31.10
CA VAL A 218 -11.21 1.38 32.01
C VAL A 218 -10.70 1.29 33.44
N LEU A 219 -10.99 2.32 34.25
CA LEU A 219 -10.59 2.36 35.65
C LEU A 219 -11.15 1.15 36.39
N GLY A 220 -10.30 0.40 37.10
CA GLY A 220 -10.67 -0.81 37.82
C GLY A 220 -10.76 -2.09 36.96
N LYS A 221 -10.72 -2.01 35.63
CA LYS A 221 -10.67 -3.18 34.75
C LYS A 221 -9.30 -3.85 34.85
N PHE A 222 -9.26 -5.18 34.76
CA PHE A 222 -8.04 -5.94 34.52
C PHE A 222 -7.68 -5.91 33.04
N LEU A 223 -6.45 -5.50 32.73
CA LEU A 223 -5.84 -5.59 31.40
C LEU A 223 -4.99 -6.85 31.35
N GLN A 224 -5.03 -7.53 30.21
CA GLN A 224 -4.25 -8.75 29.94
C GLN A 224 -3.13 -8.48 28.93
N PRO A 225 -2.07 -9.30 28.89
CA PRO A 225 -1.13 -9.30 27.78
C PRO A 225 -1.87 -9.44 26.46
N GLN A 226 -1.43 -8.73 25.42
CA GLN A 226 -2.08 -8.61 24.11
C GLN A 226 -3.29 -7.66 24.05
N GLU A 227 -3.86 -7.21 25.16
CA GLU A 227 -4.89 -6.15 25.12
C GLU A 227 -4.25 -4.78 24.92
N THR A 228 -4.81 -4.02 23.97
CA THR A 228 -4.46 -2.62 23.74
C THR A 228 -5.21 -1.74 24.73
N ALA A 229 -4.50 -0.95 25.53
CA ALA A 229 -5.07 -0.02 26.51
C ALA A 229 -5.39 1.34 25.88
N PHE A 230 -4.45 1.86 25.09
CA PHE A 230 -4.55 3.14 24.39
C PHE A 230 -3.99 3.01 22.98
N VAL A 231 -4.55 3.80 22.07
CA VAL A 231 -4.00 4.00 20.73
C VAL A 231 -3.67 5.47 20.59
N ILE A 232 -2.42 5.73 20.23
CA ILE A 232 -1.90 7.06 19.95
C ILE A 232 -1.58 7.13 18.48
N ALA A 233 -2.02 8.19 17.82
CA ALA A 233 -1.68 8.43 16.43
C ALA A 233 -1.50 9.92 16.17
N ASP A 234 -0.69 10.26 15.17
CA ASP A 234 -0.59 11.63 14.66
C ASP A 234 -1.73 11.91 13.67
N PRO A 235 -2.66 12.86 13.96
CA PRO A 235 -3.75 13.18 13.05
C PRO A 235 -3.34 14.07 11.87
N HIS A 236 -2.13 14.64 11.86
CA HIS A 236 -1.70 15.62 10.85
C HIS A 236 -1.16 14.97 9.56
N SER A 237 -0.67 13.73 9.64
CA SER A 237 -0.19 12.94 8.49
C SER A 237 -1.03 11.69 8.36
N LEU A 238 -1.87 11.65 7.34
CA LEU A 238 -2.73 10.51 7.02
C LEU A 238 -2.25 9.85 5.73
N ARG A 239 -2.62 8.58 5.55
CA ARG A 239 -2.32 7.84 4.32
C ARG A 239 -3.61 7.44 3.64
N ALA A 240 -3.76 7.76 2.37
CA ALA A 240 -4.85 7.23 1.55
C ALA A 240 -4.43 5.86 1.00
N SER A 241 -5.19 4.84 1.35
CA SER A 241 -5.05 3.46 0.90
C SER A 241 -5.98 3.23 -0.28
N LEU A 242 -5.43 3.20 -1.49
CA LEU A 242 -6.17 3.06 -2.74
C LEU A 242 -6.07 1.63 -3.29
N ASN A 243 -7.17 1.14 -3.85
CA ASN A 243 -7.21 -0.18 -4.49
C ASN A 243 -7.06 -0.03 -6.00
N VAL A 244 -5.81 -0.09 -6.49
CA VAL A 244 -5.48 0.10 -7.91
C VAL A 244 -5.63 -1.24 -8.65
N TYR A 245 -6.37 -1.27 -9.75
CA TYR A 245 -6.52 -2.46 -10.57
C TYR A 245 -5.23 -2.83 -11.30
N GLU A 246 -5.02 -4.13 -11.54
CA GLU A 246 -3.83 -4.65 -12.22
C GLU A 246 -3.50 -3.95 -13.54
N GLN A 247 -4.52 -3.65 -14.35
CA GLN A 247 -4.39 -2.97 -15.64
C GLN A 247 -3.84 -1.53 -15.54
N ASP A 248 -4.04 -0.88 -14.39
CA ASP A 248 -3.71 0.54 -14.17
C ASP A 248 -2.41 0.72 -13.37
N LEU A 249 -1.84 -0.37 -12.83
CA LEU A 249 -0.62 -0.34 -12.01
C LEU A 249 0.59 0.28 -12.74
N GLY A 250 0.65 0.17 -14.06
CA GLY A 250 1.75 0.74 -14.85
C GLY A 250 1.85 2.27 -14.75
N TYR A 251 0.76 2.95 -14.38
CA TYR A 251 0.70 4.41 -14.25
C TYR A 251 0.95 4.89 -12.82
N PHE A 252 0.72 4.05 -11.82
CA PHE A 252 0.99 4.35 -10.41
C PHE A 252 2.46 4.06 -10.09
N LYS A 253 3.31 5.08 -10.24
CA LYS A 253 4.72 5.02 -9.86
C LYS A 253 4.94 5.80 -8.57
N ILE A 254 5.98 5.39 -7.83
CA ILE A 254 6.43 6.13 -6.65
C ILE A 254 6.82 7.54 -7.08
N GLY A 255 6.28 8.56 -6.40
CA GLY A 255 6.49 9.96 -6.71
C GLY A 255 5.47 10.58 -7.68
N SER A 256 4.54 9.81 -8.25
CA SER A 256 3.46 10.38 -9.06
C SER A 256 2.60 11.34 -8.24
N GLU A 257 2.31 12.52 -8.81
CA GLU A 257 1.35 13.46 -8.24
C GLU A 257 -0.07 12.97 -8.50
N THR A 258 -0.91 13.06 -7.47
CA THR A 258 -2.30 12.61 -7.52
C THR A 258 -3.22 13.65 -6.89
N THR A 259 -4.42 13.76 -7.43
CA THR A 259 -5.44 14.66 -6.92
C THR A 259 -6.45 13.84 -6.13
N ILE A 260 -6.54 14.10 -4.83
CA ILE A 260 -7.45 13.38 -3.92
C ILE A 260 -8.68 14.23 -3.66
N THR A 261 -9.83 13.62 -3.85
CA THR A 261 -11.14 14.16 -3.50
C THR A 261 -11.82 13.27 -2.46
N PHE A 262 -12.70 13.86 -1.67
CA PHE A 262 -13.34 13.20 -0.55
C PHE A 262 -14.86 13.20 -0.76
N ASP A 263 -15.49 12.03 -0.63
CA ASP A 263 -16.94 11.92 -0.78
C ASP A 263 -17.69 12.68 0.33
N ALA A 264 -17.13 12.69 1.53
CA ALA A 264 -17.72 13.37 2.69
C ALA A 264 -17.53 14.89 2.68
N LEU A 265 -16.60 15.42 1.87
CA LEU A 265 -16.25 16.83 1.80
C LEU A 265 -16.24 17.27 0.32
N PRO A 266 -17.42 17.40 -0.32
CA PRO A 266 -17.51 17.76 -1.72
C PRO A 266 -16.85 19.13 -1.97
N GLY A 267 -15.97 19.19 -2.96
CA GLY A 267 -15.23 20.41 -3.34
C GLY A 267 -13.86 20.58 -2.66
N LYS A 268 -13.51 19.78 -1.64
CA LYS A 268 -12.16 19.80 -1.06
C LYS A 268 -11.24 18.90 -1.90
N VAL A 269 -10.29 19.53 -2.57
CA VAL A 269 -9.28 18.87 -3.40
C VAL A 269 -7.93 18.98 -2.71
N VAL A 270 -7.26 17.85 -2.48
CA VAL A 270 -5.93 17.81 -1.84
C VAL A 270 -4.96 17.11 -2.79
N LYS A 271 -3.79 17.70 -2.98
CA LYS A 271 -2.71 17.04 -3.72
C LYS A 271 -2.01 16.04 -2.80
N GLY A 272 -1.79 14.83 -3.30
CA GLY A 272 -1.05 13.79 -2.60
C GLY A 272 -0.02 13.14 -3.52
N THR A 273 1.03 12.58 -2.92
CA THR A 273 2.12 11.92 -3.64
C THR A 273 2.11 10.43 -3.36
N VAL A 274 2.21 9.60 -4.41
CA VAL A 274 2.31 8.14 -4.26
C VAL A 274 3.61 7.80 -3.54
N LEU A 275 3.53 7.27 -2.33
CA LEU A 275 4.69 6.90 -1.52
C LEU A 275 5.12 5.47 -1.84
N VAL A 276 4.17 4.54 -1.86
CA VAL A 276 4.41 3.12 -2.05
C VAL A 276 3.27 2.52 -2.87
N VAL A 277 3.62 1.64 -3.80
CA VAL A 277 2.69 0.68 -4.39
C VAL A 277 3.10 -0.69 -3.90
N GLU A 278 2.22 -1.36 -3.15
CA GLU A 278 2.51 -2.68 -2.61
C GLU A 278 2.73 -3.68 -3.76
N PRO A 279 3.79 -4.52 -3.69
CA PRO A 279 4.10 -5.47 -4.76
C PRO A 279 3.11 -6.65 -4.79
N GLN A 280 2.19 -6.74 -3.84
CA GLN A 280 1.20 -7.81 -3.72
C GLN A 280 -0.13 -7.36 -4.31
N VAL A 281 -0.67 -8.16 -5.24
CA VAL A 281 -2.03 -8.01 -5.76
C VAL A 281 -2.94 -8.99 -5.03
N GLY A 282 -4.05 -8.49 -4.49
CA GLY A 282 -5.06 -9.32 -3.83
C GLY A 282 -5.63 -10.35 -4.81
N LYS A 283 -5.55 -11.66 -4.49
CA LYS A 283 -6.03 -12.73 -5.39
C LYS A 283 -7.52 -12.64 -5.69
N SER A 284 -8.31 -12.14 -4.75
CA SER A 284 -9.77 -11.99 -4.88
C SER A 284 -10.17 -10.69 -5.57
N SER A 285 -9.54 -9.56 -5.23
CA SER A 285 -9.88 -8.25 -5.77
C SER A 285 -9.17 -7.91 -7.08
N ARG A 286 -8.06 -8.60 -7.40
CA ARG A 286 -7.12 -8.24 -8.49
C ARG A 286 -6.69 -6.77 -8.43
N THR A 287 -6.55 -6.25 -7.22
CA THR A 287 -6.07 -4.90 -6.94
C THR A 287 -4.79 -4.94 -6.13
N ALA A 288 -3.87 -4.01 -6.39
CA ALA A 288 -2.77 -3.71 -5.48
C ALA A 288 -3.13 -2.51 -4.61
N ARG A 289 -2.53 -2.42 -3.42
CA ARG A 289 -2.69 -1.25 -2.56
C ARG A 289 -1.64 -0.21 -2.89
N ALA A 290 -2.09 0.99 -3.24
CA ALA A 290 -1.22 2.16 -3.36
C ALA A 290 -1.45 3.08 -2.15
N LEU A 291 -0.37 3.43 -1.46
CA LEU A 291 -0.37 4.34 -0.33
C LEU A 291 0.07 5.72 -0.78
N ILE A 292 -0.80 6.70 -0.56
CA ILE A 292 -0.55 8.10 -0.88
C ILE A 292 -0.51 8.91 0.41
N GLU A 293 0.50 9.75 0.57
CA GLU A 293 0.57 10.65 1.72
C GLU A 293 -0.39 11.82 1.55
N VAL A 294 -1.20 12.08 2.58
CA VAL A 294 -2.22 13.13 2.59
C VAL A 294 -1.99 14.04 3.80
N PRO A 295 -1.55 15.30 3.58
CA PRO A 295 -1.38 16.25 4.66
C PRO A 295 -2.75 16.69 5.21
N ASN A 296 -2.88 16.75 6.54
CA ASN A 296 -4.10 17.12 7.24
C ASN A 296 -3.85 18.27 8.23
N HIS A 297 -3.41 19.42 7.73
CA HIS A 297 -3.12 20.60 8.56
C HIS A 297 -4.36 21.16 9.27
N ASP A 298 -5.53 21.08 8.63
CA ASP A 298 -6.78 21.64 9.16
C ASP A 298 -7.47 20.72 10.18
N GLY A 299 -7.01 19.48 10.35
CA GLY A 299 -7.65 18.47 11.20
C GLY A 299 -9.05 18.01 10.73
N ALA A 300 -9.50 18.47 9.57
CA ALA A 300 -10.82 18.14 9.02
C ALA A 300 -10.90 16.70 8.49
N LEU A 301 -9.77 16.16 8.03
CA LEU A 301 -9.72 14.80 7.50
C LEU A 301 -9.69 13.80 8.66
N ARG A 302 -10.52 12.77 8.58
CA ARG A 302 -10.61 11.70 9.57
C ARG A 302 -10.31 10.36 8.91
N PRO A 303 -9.56 9.47 9.57
CA PRO A 303 -9.42 8.09 9.12
C PRO A 303 -10.77 7.38 9.03
N GLY A 304 -10.88 6.46 8.08
CA GLY A 304 -12.11 5.78 7.70
C GLY A 304 -12.94 6.50 6.63
N LEU A 305 -12.62 7.75 6.26
CA LEU A 305 -13.28 8.43 5.15
C LEU A 305 -12.94 7.77 3.81
N PHE A 306 -13.94 7.64 2.94
CA PHE A 306 -13.74 7.23 1.56
C PHE A 306 -13.12 8.37 0.75
N VAL A 307 -12.16 8.00 -0.09
CA VAL A 307 -11.41 8.93 -0.95
C VAL A 307 -11.40 8.42 -2.38
N ARG A 308 -11.38 9.36 -3.33
CA ARG A 308 -11.12 9.09 -4.74
C ARG A 308 -9.88 9.84 -5.15
N ALA A 309 -8.89 9.11 -5.66
CA ALA A 309 -7.71 9.71 -6.24
C ALA A 309 -7.82 9.68 -7.77
N SER A 310 -7.50 10.82 -8.37
CA SER A 310 -7.38 11.03 -9.80
C SER A 310 -5.89 11.12 -10.13
N ILE A 311 -5.40 10.23 -11.00
CA ILE A 311 -4.04 10.35 -11.55
C ILE A 311 -4.14 10.82 -12.99
N PRO A 312 -3.51 11.96 -13.34
CA PRO A 312 -3.44 12.38 -14.73
C PRO A 312 -2.56 11.41 -15.50
N LEU A 313 -3.08 10.89 -16.60
CA LEU A 313 -2.27 10.06 -17.47
C LEU A 313 -1.22 10.91 -18.19
N PRO A 314 0.01 10.39 -18.38
CA PRO A 314 0.95 11.01 -19.28
C PRO A 314 0.26 11.19 -20.63
N GLN A 315 0.16 12.43 -21.12
CA GLN A 315 -0.16 12.64 -22.52
C GLN A 315 0.96 11.95 -23.30
N GLU A 316 0.64 10.86 -23.99
CA GLU A 316 1.61 10.26 -24.92
C GLU A 316 2.09 11.39 -25.84
N ALA A 317 3.41 11.58 -25.90
CA ALA A 317 4.03 12.56 -26.77
C ALA A 317 3.84 12.10 -28.23
N GLY A 318 2.67 12.43 -28.75
CA GLY A 318 2.19 12.21 -30.10
C GLY A 318 0.99 13.14 -30.30
N GLU A 319 0.77 13.62 -31.52
CA GLU A 319 -0.38 14.46 -31.85
C GLU A 319 -1.68 13.63 -31.78
N HIS A 320 -2.11 13.30 -30.57
CA HIS A 320 -3.33 12.55 -30.33
C HIS A 320 -4.52 13.50 -30.36
N LEU A 321 -5.43 13.24 -31.30
CA LEU A 321 -6.63 14.05 -31.43
C LEU A 321 -7.76 13.45 -30.59
N LEU A 322 -8.28 14.23 -29.66
CA LEU A 322 -9.43 13.85 -28.85
C LEU A 322 -10.71 14.19 -29.60
N VAL A 323 -11.54 13.17 -29.81
CA VAL A 323 -12.86 13.29 -30.45
C VAL A 323 -13.93 12.70 -29.52
N PRO A 324 -15.18 13.20 -29.55
CA PRO A 324 -16.27 12.58 -28.79
C PRO A 324 -16.46 11.11 -29.20
N ALA A 325 -16.76 10.23 -28.24
CA ALA A 325 -16.95 8.81 -28.53
C ALA A 325 -18.06 8.54 -29.57
N SER A 326 -19.06 9.42 -29.63
CA SER A 326 -20.15 9.38 -30.60
C SER A 326 -19.72 9.67 -32.05
N ALA A 327 -18.55 10.29 -32.26
CA ALA A 327 -18.04 10.62 -33.59
C ALA A 327 -17.38 9.43 -34.31
N VAL A 328 -16.89 8.45 -33.54
CA VAL A 328 -16.27 7.24 -34.08
C VAL A 328 -17.35 6.18 -34.26
N GLN A 329 -17.50 5.69 -35.49
CA GLN A 329 -18.50 4.69 -35.85
C GLN A 329 -17.78 3.41 -36.30
N PRO A 330 -18.17 2.23 -35.77
CA PRO A 330 -17.67 0.98 -36.31
C PRO A 330 -18.33 0.69 -37.66
N LEU A 331 -17.52 0.42 -38.68
CA LEU A 331 -17.92 0.06 -40.05
C LEU A 331 -17.12 -1.17 -40.50
N ALA A 332 -17.81 -2.32 -40.60
CA ALA A 332 -17.19 -3.63 -40.81
C ALA A 332 -16.12 -3.93 -39.75
N ASP A 333 -14.87 -4.12 -40.15
CA ASP A 333 -13.73 -4.42 -39.25
C ASP A 333 -12.98 -3.16 -38.78
N ASP A 334 -13.43 -1.97 -39.21
CA ASP A 334 -12.71 -0.70 -39.01
C ASP A 334 -13.52 0.36 -38.25
N ASP A 335 -12.80 1.16 -37.46
CA ASP A 335 -13.34 2.39 -36.89
C ASP A 335 -13.21 3.53 -37.93
N VAL A 336 -14.32 4.23 -38.20
CA VAL A 336 -14.38 5.33 -39.16
C VAL A 336 -14.97 6.60 -38.54
N VAL A 337 -14.55 7.75 -39.06
CA VAL A 337 -15.10 9.07 -38.74
C VAL A 337 -15.59 9.72 -40.03
N PHE A 338 -16.72 10.43 -39.96
CA PHE A 338 -17.27 11.20 -41.07
C PHE A 338 -16.78 12.64 -40.99
N VAL A 339 -16.00 13.09 -41.98
CA VAL A 339 -15.46 14.45 -42.08
C VAL A 339 -16.28 15.27 -43.08
N GLU A 340 -16.77 16.43 -42.65
CA GLU A 340 -17.51 17.36 -43.53
C GLU A 340 -16.52 18.24 -44.31
N ARG A 341 -16.50 18.09 -45.64
CA ARG A 341 -15.67 18.92 -46.53
C ARG A 341 -16.36 20.23 -46.91
N SER A 342 -17.62 20.13 -47.28
CA SER A 342 -18.50 21.24 -47.62
C SER A 342 -19.91 20.90 -47.15
N GLU A 343 -20.79 21.90 -47.08
CA GLU A 343 -22.14 21.76 -46.53
C GLU A 343 -22.90 20.61 -47.22
N GLY A 344 -23.13 19.52 -46.47
CA GLY A 344 -23.79 18.31 -46.97
C GLY A 344 -22.91 17.29 -47.70
N VAL A 345 -21.59 17.44 -47.72
CA VAL A 345 -20.64 16.48 -48.32
C VAL A 345 -19.75 15.87 -47.24
N PHE A 346 -19.96 14.58 -46.97
CA PHE A 346 -19.21 13.82 -45.96
C PHE A 346 -18.26 12.83 -46.59
N GLU A 347 -17.02 12.84 -46.12
CA GLU A 347 -15.98 11.89 -46.47
C GLU A 347 -15.85 10.84 -45.35
N VAL A 348 -15.94 9.56 -45.70
CA VAL A 348 -15.66 8.47 -44.75
C VAL A 348 -14.16 8.30 -44.64
N ARG A 349 -13.61 8.47 -43.43
CA ARG A 349 -12.19 8.28 -43.17
C ARG A 349 -11.96 7.24 -42.10
N ARG A 350 -11.09 6.28 -42.41
CA ARG A 350 -10.63 5.26 -41.46
C ARG A 350 -9.74 5.93 -40.41
N VAL A 351 -9.95 5.59 -39.15
CA VAL A 351 -9.18 6.14 -38.03
C VAL A 351 -8.56 5.03 -37.21
N GLU A 352 -7.38 5.31 -36.66
CA GLU A 352 -6.72 4.43 -35.70
C GLU A 352 -7.02 4.92 -34.28
N VAL A 353 -7.72 4.09 -33.52
CA VAL A 353 -8.07 4.40 -32.13
C VAL A 353 -6.93 3.98 -31.21
N ALA A 354 -6.40 4.94 -30.44
CA ALA A 354 -5.42 4.66 -29.39
C ALA A 354 -6.11 4.18 -28.11
N ARG A 355 -7.18 4.88 -27.69
CA ARG A 355 -7.92 4.56 -26.46
C ARG A 355 -9.37 5.04 -26.58
N ARG A 356 -10.30 4.25 -26.02
CA ARG A 356 -11.73 4.56 -25.99
C ARG A 356 -12.19 4.67 -24.54
N THR A 357 -12.72 5.82 -24.15
CA THR A 357 -13.46 6.03 -22.89
C THR A 357 -14.94 6.28 -23.20
N PRO A 358 -15.86 6.21 -22.22
CA PRO A 358 -17.29 6.41 -22.46
C PRO A 358 -17.65 7.78 -23.03
N GLN A 359 -16.83 8.81 -22.81
CA GLN A 359 -17.10 10.18 -23.24
C GLN A 359 -16.25 10.60 -24.44
N VAL A 360 -14.98 10.18 -24.48
CA VAL A 360 -14.01 10.60 -25.50
C VAL A 360 -13.20 9.43 -26.05
N VAL A 361 -12.80 9.54 -27.31
CA VAL A 361 -11.90 8.62 -27.98
C VAL A 361 -10.65 9.38 -28.38
N THR A 362 -9.50 8.81 -28.04
CA THR A 362 -8.18 9.31 -28.43
C THR A 362 -7.78 8.66 -29.73
N LEU A 363 -7.63 9.45 -30.80
CA LEU A 363 -7.16 8.99 -32.09
C LEU A 363 -5.64 9.09 -32.19
N ARG A 364 -5.01 8.05 -32.76
CA ARG A 364 -3.58 8.05 -33.13
C ARG A 364 -3.37 8.66 -34.52
N ALA A 365 -4.26 8.34 -35.46
CA ALA A 365 -4.17 8.78 -36.85
C ALA A 365 -5.55 8.82 -37.51
N GLY A 366 -5.67 9.63 -38.56
CA GLY A 366 -6.82 9.65 -39.46
C GLY A 366 -7.62 10.96 -39.48
N VAL A 367 -7.48 11.86 -38.52
CA VAL A 367 -8.15 13.18 -38.54
C VAL A 367 -7.17 14.26 -38.12
N SER A 368 -7.19 15.40 -38.79
CA SER A 368 -6.33 16.55 -38.46
C SER A 368 -7.03 17.54 -37.53
N LYS A 369 -6.26 18.22 -36.67
CA LYS A 369 -6.77 19.28 -35.79
C LYS A 369 -7.44 20.38 -36.62
N GLY A 370 -8.69 20.72 -36.30
CA GLY A 370 -9.47 21.73 -37.03
C GLY A 370 -10.42 21.19 -38.09
N GLU A 371 -10.40 19.88 -38.42
CA GLU A 371 -11.37 19.30 -39.35
C GLU A 371 -12.77 19.23 -38.72
N ARG A 372 -13.81 19.46 -39.54
CA ARG A 372 -15.21 19.36 -39.12
C ARG A 372 -15.66 17.91 -39.15
N ILE A 373 -15.95 17.32 -37.99
CA ILE A 373 -16.34 15.92 -37.83
C ILE A 373 -17.77 15.79 -37.31
N VAL A 374 -18.46 14.74 -37.75
CA VAL A 374 -19.83 14.44 -37.28
C VAL A 374 -19.78 13.89 -35.86
N VAL A 375 -20.34 14.62 -34.90
CA VAL A 375 -20.38 14.24 -33.47
C VAL A 375 -21.71 13.64 -33.03
N ALA A 376 -22.80 13.85 -33.78
CA ALA A 376 -24.09 13.22 -33.52
C ALA A 376 -24.76 12.85 -34.85
N GLY A 377 -25.57 11.78 -34.86
CA GLY A 377 -26.29 11.33 -36.07
C GLY A 377 -25.46 10.52 -37.06
N GLY A 378 -24.23 10.13 -36.71
CA GLY A 378 -23.32 9.34 -37.59
C GLY A 378 -23.89 7.98 -38.03
N PHE A 379 -24.85 7.41 -37.30
CA PHE A 379 -25.53 6.18 -37.68
C PHE A 379 -26.31 6.30 -39.00
N VAL A 380 -26.90 7.47 -39.27
CA VAL A 380 -27.70 7.68 -40.50
C VAL A 380 -26.78 7.71 -41.72
N LEU A 381 -25.62 8.36 -41.58
CA LEU A 381 -24.58 8.39 -42.62
C LEU A 381 -24.01 6.98 -42.84
N ARG A 382 -23.78 6.22 -41.76
CA ARG A 382 -23.34 4.83 -41.83
C ARG A 382 -24.34 3.96 -42.61
N GLY A 383 -25.64 4.07 -42.32
CA GLY A 383 -26.68 3.29 -42.97
C GLY A 383 -26.73 3.48 -44.49
N GLU A 384 -26.37 4.67 -44.98
CA GLU A 384 -26.33 4.95 -46.43
C GLU A 384 -25.04 4.42 -47.09
N VAL A 385 -23.91 4.47 -46.38
CA VAL A 385 -22.63 3.90 -46.85
C VAL A 385 -22.67 2.38 -46.92
N THR A 386 -23.42 1.71 -46.04
CA THR A 386 -23.56 0.24 -46.03
C THR A 386 -24.55 -0.27 -47.08
N LYS A 387 -25.42 0.61 -47.62
CA LYS A 387 -26.40 0.25 -48.67
C LYS A 387 -25.81 0.31 -50.09
N GLN A 388 -24.69 1.00 -50.27
CA GLN A 388 -23.89 0.98 -51.50
C GLN A 388 -22.89 -0.16 -51.43
#